data_AF-A0A0M9CF64-F1
#
_entry.id   AF-A0A0M9CF64-F1
#
_cell.length_a   1.000
_cell.length_b   1.000
_cell.length_c   1.000
_cell.angle_alpha   90.00
_cell.angle_beta   90.00
_cell.angle_gamma   90.00
#
_symmetry.space_group_name_H-M   'P 1'
#
loop_
_entity.id
_entity.type
_entity.pdbx_description
1 polymer ?
#
loop_
_entity_poly.entity_id
_entity_poly.type
_entity_poly.pdbx_seq_one_letter_code
_entity_poly.pdbx_strand_id
1 'polypeptide(L)'
;MIKKAKELEPSKRGELEITDINKAYLQDKKLSVQILDRGTAWLDTGTFKSLMQASNFVEVIEERQGLKIGSIEEAAYRSGFINKKQLQKLAEPLLKSGYSINLLKI
;
A
#
# COMPACT_ATOMS: atom_id res chain seq x y z
N MET A 1 -1.54 6.24 -20.90
CA MET A 1 -1.23 7.04 -19.70
C MET A 1 -0.14 8.08 -19.99
N ILE A 2 1.07 7.66 -20.37
CA ILE A 2 2.22 8.57 -20.61
C ILE A 2 1.89 9.73 -21.57
N LYS A 3 1.22 9.47 -22.70
CA LYS A 3 0.84 10.54 -23.65
C LYS A 3 -0.07 11.60 -23.00
N LYS A 4 -1.16 11.18 -22.35
CA LYS A 4 -2.10 12.08 -21.66
C LYS A 4 -1.42 12.86 -20.53
N ALA A 5 -0.48 12.25 -19.80
CA ALA A 5 0.27 12.92 -18.75
C ALA A 5 1.16 14.06 -19.29
N LYS A 6 1.73 13.89 -20.49
CA LYS A 6 2.54 14.94 -21.15
C LYS A 6 1.73 16.12 -21.67
N GLU A 7 0.43 15.94 -21.85
CA GLU A 7 -0.51 16.94 -22.37
C GLU A 7 -1.21 17.71 -21.23
N LEU A 8 -0.90 17.41 -19.96
CA LEU A 8 -1.50 18.11 -18.82
C LEU A 8 -0.93 19.52 -18.66
N GLU A 9 -1.81 20.45 -18.33
CA GLU A 9 -1.45 21.80 -17.92
C GLU A 9 -1.46 21.92 -16.39
N PRO A 10 -0.60 22.77 -15.80
CA PRO A 10 -0.61 23.02 -14.36
C PRO A 10 -1.95 23.57 -13.88
N SER A 11 -2.40 23.10 -12.72
CA SER A 11 -3.62 23.60 -12.07
C SER A 11 -3.44 25.01 -11.53
N LYS A 12 -4.50 25.58 -10.95
CA LYS A 12 -4.44 26.87 -10.24
C LYS A 12 -3.42 26.88 -9.08
N ARG A 13 -3.01 25.69 -8.60
CA ARG A 13 -2.00 25.52 -7.55
C ARG A 13 -0.58 25.28 -8.12
N GLY A 14 -0.45 25.22 -9.45
CA GLY A 14 0.82 24.96 -10.15
C GLY A 14 1.19 23.48 -10.25
N GLU A 15 0.26 22.57 -9.93
CA GLU A 15 0.52 21.12 -9.91
C GLU A 15 -0.07 20.42 -11.13
N LEU A 16 0.55 19.31 -11.56
CA LEU A 16 -0.03 18.41 -12.56
C LEU A 16 -0.95 17.41 -11.84
N GLU A 17 -2.26 17.62 -11.95
CA GLU A 17 -3.25 16.91 -11.15
C GLU A 17 -3.56 15.51 -11.70
N ILE A 18 -3.48 14.48 -10.85
CA ILE A 18 -3.95 13.13 -11.22
C ILE A 18 -5.45 13.12 -11.59
N THR A 19 -6.22 14.05 -11.03
CA THR A 19 -7.64 14.24 -11.33
C THR A 19 -7.86 14.58 -12.81
N ASP A 20 -6.97 15.33 -13.44
CA ASP A 20 -7.11 15.69 -14.86
C ASP A 20 -6.77 14.51 -15.78
N ILE A 21 -5.84 13.63 -15.37
CA ILE A 21 -5.70 12.31 -16.03
C ILE A 21 -7.00 11.51 -15.91
N ASN A 22 -7.57 11.42 -14.71
CA ASN A 22 -8.81 10.66 -14.51
C ASN A 22 -9.96 11.20 -15.38
N LYS A 23 -10.11 12.53 -15.49
CA LYS A 23 -11.07 13.18 -16.40
C LYS A 23 -10.80 12.83 -17.87
N ALA A 24 -9.54 12.84 -18.31
CA ALA A 24 -9.18 12.48 -19.68
C ALA A 24 -9.48 11.00 -19.99
N TYR A 25 -9.43 10.11 -19.01
CA TYR A 25 -9.87 8.72 -19.17
C TYR A 25 -11.40 8.56 -19.09
N LEU A 26 -12.06 9.39 -18.27
CA LEU A 26 -13.51 9.45 -18.20
C LEU A 26 -14.12 9.92 -19.54
N GLN A 27 -13.55 10.96 -20.16
CA GLN A 27 -13.95 11.47 -21.47
C GLN A 27 -13.82 10.41 -22.57
N ASP A 28 -12.75 9.62 -22.52
CA ASP A 28 -12.53 8.48 -23.43
C ASP A 28 -13.46 7.28 -23.14
N LYS A 29 -14.30 7.34 -22.09
CA LYS A 29 -15.09 6.21 -21.56
C LYS A 29 -14.23 4.97 -21.21
N LYS A 30 -12.98 5.20 -20.82
CA LYS A 30 -11.99 4.18 -20.44
C LYS A 30 -11.70 4.18 -18.93
N LEU A 31 -12.39 5.01 -18.16
CA LEU A 31 -12.29 5.00 -16.69
C LEU A 31 -13.19 3.89 -16.12
N SER A 32 -12.57 2.99 -15.35
CA SER A 32 -13.29 2.03 -14.52
C SER A 32 -13.16 2.45 -13.06
N VAL A 33 -14.28 2.39 -12.32
CA VAL A 33 -14.35 2.79 -10.91
C VAL A 33 -14.77 1.59 -10.09
N GLN A 34 -14.00 1.29 -9.05
CA GLN A 34 -14.31 0.23 -8.08
C GLN A 34 -14.66 0.86 -6.73
N ILE A 35 -15.79 0.45 -6.18
CA ILE A 35 -16.21 0.85 -4.83
C ILE A 35 -15.52 -0.07 -3.83
N LEU A 36 -14.87 0.51 -2.83
CA LEU A 36 -14.31 -0.26 -1.72
C LEU A 36 -15.43 -0.66 -0.77
N ASP A 37 -15.46 -1.94 -0.39
CA ASP A 37 -16.45 -2.48 0.53
C ASP A 37 -16.33 -1.84 1.92
N ARG A 38 -17.43 -1.83 2.68
CA ARG A 38 -17.48 -1.24 4.04
C ARG A 38 -16.43 -1.81 5.01
N GLY A 39 -15.91 -3.02 4.77
CA GLY A 39 -14.86 -3.63 5.57
C GLY A 39 -13.44 -3.11 5.27
N THR A 40 -13.28 -2.27 4.24
CA THR A 40 -11.98 -1.74 3.82
C THR A 40 -11.61 -0.52 4.64
N ALA A 41 -10.46 -0.56 5.31
CA ALA A 41 -9.88 0.62 5.93
C ALA A 41 -9.01 1.37 4.91
N TRP A 42 -9.34 2.63 4.65
CA TRP A 42 -8.49 3.55 3.88
C TRP A 42 -8.04 4.69 4.80
N LEU A 43 -6.73 4.76 5.04
CA LEU A 43 -6.13 5.63 6.05
C LEU A 43 -5.30 6.71 5.37
N ASP A 44 -5.58 7.97 5.68
CA ASP A 44 -4.76 9.11 5.25
C ASP A 44 -3.81 9.54 6.38
N THR A 45 -2.55 9.80 6.04
CA THR A 45 -1.49 10.19 7.00
C THR A 45 -1.07 11.65 6.86
N GLY A 46 -1.92 12.50 6.26
CA GLY A 46 -1.63 13.92 6.01
C GLY A 46 -1.53 14.82 7.26
N THR A 47 -1.90 14.34 8.45
CA THR A 47 -1.79 15.09 9.71
C THR A 47 -1.18 14.24 10.82
N PHE A 48 -0.60 14.86 11.86
CA PHE A 48 -0.11 14.12 13.03
C PHE A 48 -1.17 13.23 13.67
N LYS A 49 -2.41 13.73 13.76
CA LYS A 49 -3.53 12.96 14.32
C LYS A 49 -3.87 11.75 13.45
N SER A 50 -3.98 11.94 12.13
CA SER A 50 -4.36 10.87 11.21
C SER A 50 -3.25 9.82 11.06
N LEU A 51 -1.98 10.24 11.13
CA LEU A 51 -0.83 9.34 11.22
C LEU A 51 -0.90 8.47 12.48
N MET A 52 -1.14 9.06 13.66
CA MET A 52 -1.29 8.29 14.90
C MET A 52 -2.45 7.30 14.85
N GLN A 53 -3.58 7.71 14.26
CA GLN A 53 -4.72 6.81 14.06
C GLN A 53 -4.37 5.64 13.14
N ALA A 54 -3.63 5.89 12.06
CA ALA A 54 -3.19 4.84 11.15
C ALA A 54 -2.23 3.85 11.84
N SER A 55 -1.26 4.35 12.62
CA SER A 55 -0.34 3.51 13.38
C SER A 55 -1.08 2.60 14.37
N ASN A 56 -1.99 3.16 15.17
CA ASN A 56 -2.76 2.39 16.14
C ASN A 56 -3.68 1.36 15.45
N PHE A 57 -4.25 1.70 14.29
CA PHE A 57 -5.07 0.76 13.52
C PHE A 57 -4.24 -0.45 13.08
N VAL A 58 -3.05 -0.21 12.53
CA VAL A 58 -2.14 -1.29 12.10
C VAL A 58 -1.75 -2.17 13.30
N GLU A 59 -1.30 -1.55 14.40
CA GLU A 59 -0.90 -2.27 15.62
C GLU A 59 -1.99 -3.22 16.13
N VAL A 60 -3.22 -2.72 16.29
CA VAL A 60 -4.35 -3.52 16.81
C VAL A 60 -4.68 -4.70 15.89
N ILE A 61 -4.60 -4.53 14.57
CA ILE A 61 -4.88 -5.63 13.63
C ILE A 61 -3.76 -6.67 13.68
N GLU A 62 -2.50 -6.24 13.69
CA GLU A 62 -1.37 -7.16 13.75
C GLU A 62 -1.36 -8.01 15.03
N GLU A 63 -1.67 -7.40 16.18
CA GLU A 63 -1.75 -8.10 17.47
C GLU A 63 -2.87 -9.14 17.51
N ARG A 64 -4.04 -8.83 16.93
CA ARG A 64 -5.22 -9.70 17.01
C ARG A 64 -5.24 -10.80 15.96
N GLN A 65 -4.74 -10.53 14.76
CA GLN A 65 -4.80 -11.48 13.65
C GLN A 65 -3.50 -12.26 13.46
N GLY A 66 -2.39 -11.81 14.08
CA GLY A 66 -1.08 -12.44 13.94
C GLY A 66 -0.48 -12.31 12.53
N LEU A 67 -1.09 -11.47 11.68
CA LEU A 67 -0.65 -11.17 10.31
C LEU A 67 0.08 -9.82 10.32
N LYS A 68 1.13 -9.69 9.51
CA LYS A 68 1.85 -8.41 9.34
C LYS A 68 1.28 -7.63 8.17
N ILE A 69 0.89 -6.38 8.41
CA ILE A 69 0.36 -5.49 7.37
C ILE A 69 1.53 -4.85 6.64
N GLY A 70 1.52 -4.93 5.30
CA GLY A 70 2.54 -4.28 4.48
C GLY A 70 3.90 -4.97 4.49
N SER A 71 3.99 -6.24 4.92
CA SER A 71 5.24 -6.99 4.82
C SER A 71 5.59 -7.32 3.36
N ILE A 72 6.67 -6.71 2.87
CA ILE A 72 7.14 -6.91 1.49
C ILE A 72 7.73 -8.31 1.29
N GLU A 73 8.37 -8.88 2.31
CA GLU A 73 8.97 -10.21 2.23
C GLU A 73 7.90 -11.30 2.17
N GLU A 74 6.85 -11.18 2.99
CA GLU A 74 5.69 -12.07 2.92
C GLU A 74 5.00 -11.96 1.56
N ALA A 75 4.77 -10.73 1.07
CA ALA A 75 4.16 -10.50 -0.24
C ALA A 75 5.00 -11.11 -1.37
N ALA A 76 6.32 -10.94 -1.33
CA ALA A 76 7.23 -11.51 -2.32
C ALA A 76 7.24 -13.05 -2.30
N TYR A 77 7.22 -13.65 -1.10
CA TYR A 77 7.16 -15.10 -0.96
C TYR A 77 5.83 -15.66 -1.47
N ARG A 78 4.69 -15.09 -1.05
CA ARG A 78 3.35 -15.51 -1.50
C ARG A 78 3.14 -15.31 -3.00
N SER A 79 3.79 -14.31 -3.59
CA SER A 79 3.77 -14.05 -5.03
C SER A 79 4.76 -14.94 -5.82
N GLY A 80 5.57 -15.76 -5.14
CA GLY A 80 6.54 -16.65 -5.77
C GLY A 80 7.81 -15.98 -6.28
N PHE A 81 8.07 -14.71 -5.92
CA PHE A 81 9.31 -14.01 -6.30
C PHE A 81 10.53 -14.50 -5.52
N ILE A 82 10.32 -15.03 -4.31
CA ILE A 82 11.37 -15.65 -3.48
C ILE A 82 10.89 -17.00 -2.95
N ASN A 83 11.84 -17.90 -2.72
CA ASN A 83 11.58 -19.19 -2.09
C ASN A 83 11.74 -19.13 -0.56
N LYS A 84 11.37 -20.22 0.13
CA LYS A 84 11.41 -20.30 1.60
C LYS A 84 12.79 -20.06 2.20
N LYS A 85 13.86 -20.52 1.53
CA LYS A 85 15.24 -20.30 2.00
C LYS A 85 15.63 -18.83 1.93
N GLN A 86 15.22 -18.14 0.86
CA GLN A 86 15.44 -16.70 0.71
C GLN A 86 14.65 -15.90 1.74
N LEU A 87 13.39 -16.27 2.00
CA LEU A 87 12.57 -15.66 3.06
C LEU A 87 13.22 -15.81 4.44
N GLN A 88 13.68 -17.02 4.79
CA GLN A 88 14.36 -17.28 6.07
C GLN A 88 15.62 -16.42 6.23
N LYS A 89 16.45 -16.34 5.18
CA LYS A 89 17.66 -15.51 5.19
C LYS A 89 17.37 -14.02 5.40
N LEU A 90 16.26 -13.51 4.86
CA LEU A 90 15.82 -12.12 5.08
C LEU A 90 15.26 -11.89 6.49
N ALA A 91 14.63 -12.91 7.06
CA ALA A 91 14.00 -12.87 8.39
C ALA A 91 15.02 -12.96 9.55
N GLU A 92 16.14 -13.67 9.36
CA GLU A 92 17.21 -13.86 10.35
C GLU A 92 17.72 -12.56 11.01
N PRO A 93 18.16 -11.52 10.27
CA PRO A 93 18.65 -10.29 10.89
C PRO A 93 17.58 -9.50 11.64
N LEU A 94 16.29 -9.74 11.34
CA LEU A 94 15.16 -9.00 11.89
C LEU A 94 14.59 -9.64 13.16
N LEU A 95 15.17 -10.75 13.64
CA LEU A 95 14.68 -11.50 14.81
C LEU A 95 14.50 -10.64 16.05
N LYS A 96 15.37 -9.63 16.25
CA LYS A 96 15.33 -8.76 17.43
C LYS A 96 14.18 -7.76 17.43
N SER A 97 13.60 -7.42 16.27
CA SER A 97 12.53 -6.42 16.18
C SER A 97 11.13 -7.01 16.38
N GLY A 98 11.02 -8.34 16.51
CA GLY A 98 9.74 -9.04 16.57
C GLY A 98 8.99 -9.12 15.24
N TYR A 99 9.44 -8.39 14.20
CA TYR A 99 8.85 -8.39 12.87
C TYR A 99 8.92 -9.77 12.21
N SER A 100 10.07 -10.43 12.27
CA SER A 100 10.28 -11.73 11.62
C SER A 100 9.70 -12.93 12.35
N ILE A 101 9.16 -12.76 13.55
CA ILE A 101 8.49 -13.84 14.31
C ILE A 101 7.33 -14.42 13.50
N ASN A 102 6.58 -13.56 12.80
CA ASN A 102 5.46 -14.01 11.97
C ASN A 102 5.94 -14.53 10.61
N LEU A 103 7.00 -13.94 10.03
CA LEU A 103 7.57 -14.40 8.76
C LEU A 103 8.14 -15.82 8.82
N LEU A 104 8.74 -16.21 9.95
CA LEU A 104 9.29 -17.55 10.14
C LEU A 104 8.22 -18.63 10.37
N LYS A 105 6.98 -18.24 10.67
CA LYS A 105 5.84 -19.17 10.80
C LYS A 105 5.20 -19.54 9.45
N ILE A 106 5.57 -18.85 8.37
CA ILE A 106 5.11 -19.08 6.99
C ILE A 106 5.89 -20.25 6.36
#